data_AF-A0ABD5S4F5-F1
#
_entry.id   AF-A0ABD5S4F5-F1
#
_cell.length_a   1.000
_cell.length_b   1.000
_cell.length_c   1.000
_cell.angle_alpha   90.00
_cell.angle_beta   90.00
_cell.angle_gamma   90.00
#
_symmetry.space_group_name_H-M   'P 1'
#
loop_
_entity.id
_entity.type
_entity.pdbx_description
1 polymer ?
#
loop_
_entity_poly.entity_id
_entity_poly.type
_entity_poly.pdbx_seq_one_letter_code
_entity_poly.pdbx_strand_id
1 'polypeptide(L)'
;MSLLETAMQIYAYLFHPAVALGLGALLAIHWEWARRPLDRSALYRRWGTFLGAGALSLLPSAAYMLVTGSGPVETMQGNGAQVDTLVAGGILAASGVTWALWRRFDWGDVTPHLMATYAVVSIPYVALSPFWNVSGHVLLSFTPALFLTLLDRRFWPALLVAAVMGPNRLVLGAHQPAQVVGAYVVGL
;
A
#
# COMPACT_ATOMS: atom_id res chain seq x y z
N MET A 1 25.02 12.40 8.56
CA MET A 1 23.67 11.92 8.91
C MET A 1 23.55 11.86 10.41
N SER A 2 22.51 12.47 10.98
CA SER A 2 22.23 12.41 12.42
C SER A 2 21.61 11.06 12.81
N LEU A 3 21.65 10.70 14.11
CA LEU A 3 20.97 9.50 14.62
C LEU A 3 19.47 9.52 14.31
N LEU A 4 18.85 10.71 14.41
CA LEU A 4 17.45 10.92 14.08
C LEU A 4 17.16 10.64 12.60
N GLU A 5 17.97 11.17 11.69
CA GLU A 5 17.83 10.92 10.24
C GLU A 5 17.97 9.43 9.92
N THR A 6 18.95 8.73 10.51
CA THR A 6 19.12 7.28 10.35
C THR A 6 17.91 6.52 10.85
N ALA A 7 17.41 6.84 12.04
CA ALA A 7 16.21 6.21 12.59
C ALA A 7 14.98 6.44 11.69
N MET A 8 14.83 7.65 11.13
CA MET A 8 13.76 7.98 10.20
C MET A 8 13.89 7.25 8.86
N GLN A 9 15.11 7.05 8.34
CA GLN A 9 15.31 6.24 7.15
C GLN A 9 14.98 4.75 7.38
N ILE A 10 15.39 4.19 8.52
CA ILE A 10 15.04 2.81 8.89
C ILE A 10 13.52 2.66 9.03
N TYR A 11 12.88 3.63 9.68
CA TYR A 11 11.42 3.67 9.82
C TYR A 11 10.71 3.68 8.46
N ALA A 12 11.18 4.54 7.55
CA ALA A 12 10.69 4.63 6.16
C ALA A 12 10.74 3.29 5.43
N TYR A 13 11.85 2.58 5.61
CA TYR A 13 12.11 1.30 4.98
C TYR A 13 11.23 0.20 5.57
N LEU A 14 11.11 0.15 6.90
CA LEU A 14 10.29 -0.86 7.59
C LEU A 14 8.80 -0.71 7.25
N PHE A 15 8.31 0.52 7.17
CA PHE A 15 6.93 0.84 6.82
C PHE A 15 6.79 1.34 5.38
N HIS A 16 7.60 0.79 4.48
CA HIS A 16 7.48 1.03 3.05
C HIS A 16 6.05 0.71 2.57
N PRO A 17 5.49 1.45 1.60
CA PRO A 17 4.11 1.26 1.12
C PRO A 17 3.70 -0.20 0.88
N ALA A 18 4.55 -0.97 0.21
CA ALA A 18 4.27 -2.39 -0.05
C ALA A 18 4.08 -3.22 1.25
N VAL A 19 4.88 -2.94 2.28
CA VAL A 19 4.79 -3.60 3.58
C VAL A 19 3.50 -3.16 4.29
N ALA A 20 3.21 -1.87 4.31
CA ALA A 20 2.01 -1.34 4.99
C ALA A 20 0.72 -1.89 4.36
N LEU A 21 0.59 -1.84 3.04
CA LEU A 21 -0.55 -2.38 2.30
C LEU A 21 -0.65 -3.91 2.46
N GLY A 22 0.48 -4.60 2.40
CA GLY A 22 0.58 -6.06 2.54
C GLY A 22 0.14 -6.53 3.93
N LEU A 23 0.70 -5.94 4.98
CA LEU A 23 0.30 -6.24 6.36
C LEU A 23 -1.16 -5.87 6.61
N GLY A 24 -1.63 -4.73 6.09
CA GLY A 24 -3.03 -4.31 6.18
C GLY A 24 -3.98 -5.36 5.62
N ALA A 25 -3.66 -5.88 4.43
CA ALA A 25 -4.44 -6.93 3.78
C ALA A 25 -4.38 -8.25 4.53
N LEU A 26 -3.19 -8.71 4.95
CA LEU A 26 -3.04 -9.95 5.72
C LEU A 26 -3.81 -9.92 7.04
N LEU A 27 -3.81 -8.78 7.73
CA LEU A 27 -4.59 -8.56 8.95
C LEU A 27 -6.09 -8.56 8.67
N ALA A 28 -6.57 -7.92 7.60
CA ALA A 28 -7.98 -7.94 7.21
C ALA A 28 -8.44 -9.37 6.85
N ILE A 29 -7.62 -10.11 6.10
CA ILE A 29 -7.86 -11.52 5.75
C ILE A 29 -7.94 -12.38 7.00
N HIS A 30 -7.00 -12.20 7.93
CA HIS A 30 -7.00 -12.93 9.19
C HIS A 30 -8.22 -12.58 10.05
N TRP A 31 -8.57 -11.29 10.13
CA TRP A 31 -9.73 -10.80 10.88
C TRP A 31 -11.04 -11.39 10.36
N GLU A 32 -11.19 -11.50 9.03
CA GLU A 32 -12.36 -12.09 8.37
C GLU A 32 -12.41 -13.60 8.59
N TRP A 33 -11.27 -14.29 8.45
CA TRP A 33 -11.18 -15.73 8.71
C TRP A 33 -11.51 -16.09 10.16
N ALA A 34 -10.98 -15.34 11.13
CA ALA A 34 -11.14 -15.62 12.56
C ALA A 34 -12.59 -15.51 13.05
N ARG A 35 -13.49 -14.91 12.25
CA ARG A 35 -14.91 -14.74 12.55
C ARG A 35 -15.80 -15.77 11.87
N ARG A 36 -15.23 -16.71 11.12
CA ARG A 36 -15.95 -17.78 10.45
C ARG A 36 -15.53 -19.13 11.03
N PRO A 37 -16.41 -20.15 11.01
CA PRO A 37 -16.07 -21.51 11.45
C PRO A 37 -15.27 -22.24 10.35
N LEU A 38 -14.11 -21.69 9.98
CA LEU A 38 -13.22 -22.23 8.96
C LEU A 38 -11.96 -22.81 9.59
N ASP A 39 -11.38 -23.82 8.94
CA ASP A 39 -10.13 -24.41 9.37
C ASP A 39 -8.91 -23.53 9.02
N ARG A 40 -7.74 -23.90 9.53
CA ARG A 40 -6.48 -23.18 9.22
C ARG A 40 -6.08 -23.30 7.75
N SER A 41 -6.49 -24.37 7.05
CA SER A 41 -6.20 -24.52 5.63
C SER A 41 -6.84 -23.41 4.80
N ALA A 42 -8.04 -22.96 5.18
CA ALA A 42 -8.69 -21.82 4.55
C ALA A 42 -7.89 -20.52 4.71
N LEU A 43 -7.29 -20.27 5.88
CA LEU A 43 -6.43 -19.10 6.09
C LEU A 43 -5.20 -19.12 5.17
N TYR A 44 -4.50 -20.26 5.11
CA TYR A 44 -3.31 -20.37 4.29
C TYR A 44 -3.61 -20.27 2.79
N ARG A 45 -4.74 -20.81 2.32
CA ARG A 45 -5.19 -20.61 0.93
C ARG A 45 -5.40 -19.13 0.64
N ARG A 46 -6.10 -18.42 1.53
CA ARG A 46 -6.39 -16.98 1.39
C ARG A 46 -5.11 -16.13 1.39
N TRP A 47 -4.20 -16.38 2.34
CA TRP A 47 -2.89 -15.72 2.37
C TRP A 47 -2.06 -16.05 1.13
N GLY A 48 -1.98 -17.33 0.75
CA GLY A 48 -1.25 -17.76 -0.44
C GLY A 48 -1.81 -17.12 -1.72
N THR A 49 -3.14 -17.03 -1.85
CA THR A 49 -3.79 -16.34 -2.98
C THR A 49 -3.47 -14.84 -2.98
N PHE A 50 -3.54 -14.16 -1.82
CA PHE A 50 -3.18 -12.75 -1.73
C PHE A 50 -1.70 -12.51 -2.07
N LEU A 51 -0.78 -13.33 -1.54
CA LEU A 51 0.65 -13.21 -1.82
C LEU A 51 0.96 -13.52 -3.29
N GLY A 52 0.31 -14.54 -3.86
CA GLY A 52 0.41 -14.87 -5.29
C GLY A 52 -0.10 -13.74 -6.18
N ALA A 53 -1.24 -13.13 -5.85
CA ALA A 53 -1.74 -11.93 -6.53
C ALA A 53 -0.80 -10.73 -6.32
N GLY A 54 -0.22 -10.61 -5.13
CA GLY A 54 0.79 -9.60 -4.80
C GLY A 54 2.04 -9.69 -5.68
N ALA A 55 2.48 -10.88 -6.06
CA ALA A 55 3.59 -11.04 -7.02
C ALA A 55 3.27 -10.41 -8.38
N LEU A 56 1.99 -10.37 -8.78
CA LEU A 56 1.55 -9.70 -10.01
C LEU A 56 1.65 -8.18 -9.94
N SER A 57 1.82 -7.58 -8.75
CA SER A 57 2.12 -6.14 -8.63
C SER A 57 3.44 -5.75 -9.30
N LEU A 58 4.32 -6.71 -9.56
CA LEU A 58 5.59 -6.49 -10.27
C LEU A 58 5.41 -6.38 -11.79
N LEU A 59 4.25 -6.79 -12.34
CA LEU A 59 4.01 -6.82 -13.79
C LEU A 59 4.16 -5.45 -14.47
N PRO A 60 3.64 -4.33 -13.93
CA PRO A 60 3.82 -3.03 -14.56
C PRO A 60 5.29 -2.63 -14.66
N SER A 61 6.07 -2.85 -13.59
CA SER A 61 7.51 -2.60 -13.59
C SER A 61 8.25 -3.51 -14.57
N ALA A 62 7.90 -4.80 -14.61
CA ALA A 62 8.47 -5.75 -15.56
C ALA A 62 8.16 -5.38 -17.01
N ALA A 63 6.91 -5.05 -17.32
CA ALA A 63 6.49 -4.60 -18.64
C ALA A 63 7.21 -3.31 -19.05
N TYR A 64 7.33 -2.35 -18.12
CA TYR A 64 8.08 -1.12 -18.36
C TYR A 64 9.54 -1.42 -18.72
N MET A 65 10.25 -2.19 -17.88
CA MET A 65 11.64 -2.58 -18.11
C MET A 65 11.82 -3.31 -19.45
N LEU A 66 10.88 -4.16 -19.84
CA LEU A 66 10.93 -4.86 -21.13
C LEU A 66 10.74 -3.90 -22.32
N VAL A 67 9.84 -2.92 -22.20
CA VAL A 67 9.55 -1.96 -23.27
C VAL A 67 10.68 -0.94 -23.43
N THR A 68 11.26 -0.46 -22.33
CA THR A 68 12.29 0.58 -22.34
C THR A 68 13.72 0.02 -22.41
N GLY A 69 13.90 -1.25 -22.09
CA GLY A 69 15.23 -1.87 -21.92
C GLY A 69 15.96 -1.43 -20.64
N SER A 70 15.28 -0.73 -19.71
CA SER A 70 15.92 -0.22 -18.49
C SER A 70 16.11 -1.30 -17.43
N GLY A 71 17.16 -1.16 -16.62
CA GLY A 71 17.40 -2.02 -15.47
C GLY A 71 16.50 -1.70 -14.27
N PRO A 72 16.47 -2.55 -13.23
CA PRO A 72 15.67 -2.31 -12.01
C PRO A 72 16.04 -1.01 -11.29
N VAL A 73 17.33 -0.70 -11.20
CA VAL A 73 17.82 0.51 -10.52
C VAL A 73 17.40 1.77 -11.29
N GLU A 74 17.61 1.79 -12.61
CA GLU A 74 17.24 2.91 -13.48
C GLU A 74 15.73 3.18 -13.45
N THR A 75 14.93 2.11 -13.46
CA THR A 75 13.45 2.18 -13.40
C THR A 75 12.96 2.86 -12.13
N MET A 76 13.67 2.65 -11.01
CA MET A 76 13.34 3.22 -9.70
C MET A 76 14.02 4.57 -9.43
N GLN A 77 14.95 4.98 -10.29
CA GLN A 77 15.62 6.30 -10.28
C GLN A 77 14.99 7.29 -11.27
N GLY A 78 13.94 6.90 -11.99
CA GLY A 78 13.18 7.77 -12.87
C GLY A 78 12.55 8.96 -12.15
N ASN A 79 11.85 9.81 -12.90
CA ASN A 79 11.12 10.92 -12.26
C ASN A 79 10.03 10.37 -11.31
N GLY A 80 9.67 11.15 -10.28
CA GLY A 80 8.72 10.69 -9.24
C GLY A 80 7.40 10.20 -9.81
N ALA A 81 6.88 10.86 -10.86
CA ALA A 81 5.64 10.47 -11.52
C ALA A 81 5.72 9.10 -12.21
N GLN A 82 6.86 8.75 -12.81
CA GLN A 82 7.09 7.42 -13.38
C GLN A 82 7.03 6.35 -12.29
N VAL A 83 7.77 6.55 -11.19
CA VAL A 83 7.80 5.59 -10.08
C VAL A 83 6.42 5.44 -9.46
N ASP A 84 5.72 6.56 -9.23
CA ASP A 84 4.36 6.56 -8.69
C ASP A 84 3.36 5.86 -9.63
N THR A 85 3.53 6.00 -10.94
CA THR A 85 2.72 5.28 -11.94
C THR A 85 2.93 3.78 -11.87
N LEU A 86 4.18 3.33 -11.75
CA LEU A 86 4.50 1.90 -11.61
C LEU A 86 3.94 1.33 -10.30
N VAL A 87 4.08 2.08 -9.20
CA VAL A 87 3.52 1.71 -7.89
C VAL A 87 2.00 1.62 -7.96
N ALA A 88 1.31 2.63 -8.49
CA ALA A 88 -0.14 2.63 -8.64
C ALA A 88 -0.63 1.48 -9.54
N GLY A 89 0.06 1.23 -10.66
CA GLY A 89 -0.21 0.09 -11.52
C GLY A 89 -0.09 -1.24 -10.77
N GLY A 90 0.95 -1.40 -9.95
CA GLY A 90 1.17 -2.59 -9.15
C GLY A 90 0.06 -2.81 -8.11
N ILE A 91 -0.36 -1.72 -7.45
CA ILE A 91 -1.50 -1.73 -6.52
C ILE A 91 -2.78 -2.15 -7.24
N LEU A 92 -3.07 -1.59 -8.42
CA LEU A 92 -4.27 -1.92 -9.20
C LEU A 92 -4.26 -3.38 -9.65
N ALA A 93 -3.12 -3.90 -10.13
CA ALA A 93 -2.99 -5.30 -10.54
C ALA A 93 -3.25 -6.25 -9.37
N ALA A 94 -2.55 -6.06 -8.24
CA ALA A 94 -2.71 -6.93 -7.07
C ALA A 94 -4.13 -6.82 -6.46
N SER A 95 -4.66 -5.60 -6.36
CA SER A 95 -6.00 -5.35 -5.81
C SER A 95 -7.09 -5.94 -6.70
N GLY A 96 -7.02 -5.74 -8.02
CA GLY A 96 -7.98 -6.28 -8.98
C GLY A 96 -8.00 -7.81 -8.99
N VAL A 97 -6.82 -8.44 -9.03
CA VAL A 97 -6.72 -9.91 -9.00
C VAL A 97 -7.21 -10.47 -7.67
N THR A 98 -6.78 -9.90 -6.54
CA THR A 98 -7.23 -10.34 -5.21
C THR A 98 -8.73 -10.19 -5.09
N TRP A 99 -9.28 -9.05 -5.49
CA TRP A 99 -10.73 -8.79 -5.50
C TRP A 99 -11.47 -9.84 -6.32
N ALA A 100 -11.05 -10.07 -7.57
CA ALA A 100 -11.71 -11.01 -8.46
C ALA A 100 -11.69 -12.45 -7.91
N LEU A 101 -10.56 -12.88 -7.37
CA LEU A 101 -10.44 -14.21 -6.75
C LEU A 101 -11.29 -14.32 -5.48
N TRP A 102 -11.32 -13.28 -4.64
CA TRP A 102 -12.15 -13.29 -3.43
C TRP A 102 -13.64 -13.41 -3.76
N ARG A 103 -14.11 -12.65 -4.77
CA ARG A 103 -15.49 -12.73 -5.25
C ARG A 103 -15.78 -14.08 -5.90
N ARG A 104 -14.84 -14.64 -6.66
CA ARG A 104 -14.99 -15.94 -7.33
C ARG A 104 -15.13 -17.11 -6.34
N PHE A 105 -14.47 -17.04 -5.19
CA PHE A 105 -14.49 -18.11 -4.17
C PHE A 105 -15.39 -17.81 -2.97
N ASP A 106 -16.10 -16.68 -2.97
CA ASP A 106 -17.00 -16.25 -1.90
C ASP A 106 -16.35 -16.29 -0.50
N TRP A 107 -15.12 -15.78 -0.41
CA TRP A 107 -14.35 -15.84 0.83
C TRP A 107 -14.75 -14.78 1.86
N GLY A 108 -15.55 -13.80 1.45
CA GLY A 108 -16.09 -12.74 2.29
C GLY A 108 -15.99 -11.38 1.63
N ASP A 109 -16.46 -10.36 2.33
CA ASP A 109 -16.62 -9.03 1.77
C ASP A 109 -15.55 -8.05 2.24
N VAL A 110 -14.89 -8.28 3.38
CA VAL A 110 -13.92 -7.32 3.94
C VAL A 110 -12.74 -7.11 3.00
N THR A 111 -12.16 -8.21 2.51
CA THR A 111 -10.98 -8.14 1.63
C THR A 111 -11.32 -7.44 0.31
N PRO A 112 -12.43 -7.75 -0.40
CA PRO A 112 -12.88 -6.97 -1.55
C PRO A 112 -13.03 -5.47 -1.28
N HIS A 113 -13.62 -5.07 -0.15
CA HIS A 113 -13.76 -3.66 0.18
C HIS A 113 -12.39 -3.00 0.39
N LEU A 114 -11.46 -3.66 1.07
CA LEU A 114 -10.10 -3.16 1.23
C LEU A 114 -9.37 -3.02 -0.11
N MET A 115 -9.47 -4.02 -1.00
CA MET A 115 -8.87 -3.97 -2.33
C MET A 115 -9.48 -2.84 -3.18
N ALA A 116 -10.79 -2.62 -3.08
CA ALA A 116 -11.44 -1.49 -3.73
C ALA A 116 -10.92 -0.16 -3.19
N THR A 117 -10.75 -0.04 -1.86
CA THR A 117 -10.15 1.15 -1.23
C THR A 117 -8.73 1.41 -1.74
N TYR A 118 -7.88 0.38 -1.84
CA TYR A 118 -6.53 0.52 -2.41
C TYR A 118 -6.55 0.96 -3.88
N ALA A 119 -7.47 0.43 -4.68
CA ALA A 119 -7.62 0.84 -6.08
C ALA A 119 -8.15 2.27 -6.20
N VAL A 120 -9.13 2.66 -5.38
CA VAL A 120 -9.72 4.01 -5.40
C VAL A 120 -8.68 5.04 -5.00
N VAL A 121 -7.88 4.78 -3.97
CA VAL A 121 -6.89 5.74 -3.47
C VAL A 121 -5.67 5.87 -4.40
N SER A 122 -5.34 4.83 -5.18
CA SER A 122 -4.21 4.87 -6.10
C SER A 122 -4.47 5.75 -7.33
N ILE A 123 -5.75 5.94 -7.71
CA ILE A 123 -6.16 6.81 -8.83
C ILE A 123 -5.79 8.29 -8.59
N PRO A 124 -6.27 8.96 -7.52
CA PRO A 124 -5.89 10.34 -7.27
C PRO A 124 -4.40 10.47 -6.95
N TYR A 125 -3.77 9.47 -6.33
CA TYR A 125 -2.32 9.47 -6.09
C TYR A 125 -1.53 9.59 -7.39
N VAL A 126 -1.78 8.71 -8.37
CA VAL A 126 -1.05 8.76 -9.65
C VAL A 126 -1.44 9.96 -10.49
N ALA A 127 -2.71 10.39 -10.44
CA ALA A 127 -3.19 11.54 -11.20
C ALA A 127 -2.58 12.86 -10.69
N LEU A 128 -2.37 13.00 -9.39
CA LEU A 128 -1.78 14.20 -8.79
C LEU A 128 -0.26 14.21 -8.87
N SER A 129 0.40 13.05 -8.83
CA SER A 129 1.87 12.93 -8.75
C SER A 129 2.66 13.82 -9.74
N PRO A 130 2.30 13.93 -11.05
CA PRO A 130 3.02 14.79 -11.99
C PRO A 130 2.98 16.29 -11.65
N PHE A 131 1.94 16.74 -10.96
CA PHE A 131 1.67 18.15 -10.67
C PHE A 131 1.98 18.51 -9.22
N TRP A 132 1.77 17.55 -8.33
CA TRP A 132 1.87 17.71 -6.89
C TRP A 132 2.37 16.39 -6.31
N ASN A 133 3.64 16.37 -5.91
CA ASN A 133 4.35 15.22 -5.34
C ASN A 133 3.76 14.82 -3.96
N VAL A 134 2.52 14.33 -3.97
CA VAL A 134 1.78 13.84 -2.80
C VAL A 134 2.51 12.63 -2.23
N SER A 135 2.66 12.57 -0.91
CA SER A 135 3.48 11.51 -0.32
C SER A 135 2.80 10.15 -0.34
N GLY A 136 3.23 9.28 -1.25
CA GLY A 136 2.79 7.88 -1.31
C GLY A 136 3.06 7.09 -0.03
N HIS A 137 4.15 7.39 0.69
CA HIS A 137 4.44 6.76 1.99
C HIS A 137 3.39 7.09 3.04
N VAL A 138 2.99 8.36 3.12
CA VAL A 138 1.96 8.79 4.08
C VAL A 138 0.61 8.21 3.69
N LEU A 139 0.22 8.37 2.41
CA LEU A 139 -1.05 7.89 1.90
C LEU A 139 -1.21 6.38 2.10
N LEU A 140 -0.25 5.59 1.61
CA LEU A 140 -0.35 4.14 1.56
C LEU A 140 -0.04 3.46 2.91
N SER A 141 0.50 4.18 3.89
CA SER A 141 0.53 3.72 5.29
C SER A 141 -0.74 4.10 6.06
N PHE A 142 -1.35 5.24 5.73
CA PHE A 142 -2.59 5.70 6.34
C PHE A 142 -3.81 4.90 5.92
N THR A 143 -4.00 4.67 4.61
CA THR A 143 -5.17 3.96 4.07
C THR A 143 -5.45 2.60 4.73
N PRO A 144 -4.50 1.64 4.80
CA PRO A 144 -4.76 0.35 5.46
C PRO A 144 -5.03 0.50 6.96
N ALA A 145 -4.30 1.39 7.64
CA ALA A 145 -4.44 1.60 9.07
C ALA A 145 -5.82 2.20 9.42
N LEU A 146 -6.28 3.18 8.63
CA LEU A 146 -7.60 3.78 8.76
C LEU A 146 -8.68 2.74 8.48
N PHE A 147 -8.60 2.02 7.36
CA PHE A 147 -9.58 0.97 7.02
C PHE A 147 -9.71 -0.05 8.15
N LEU A 148 -8.59 -0.58 8.65
CA LEU A 148 -8.60 -1.54 9.74
C LEU A 148 -9.19 -0.95 11.03
N THR A 149 -8.85 0.30 11.36
CA THR A 149 -9.39 0.96 12.56
C THR A 149 -10.90 1.18 12.47
N LEU A 150 -11.40 1.53 11.28
CA LEU A 150 -12.84 1.66 11.01
C LEU A 150 -13.55 0.31 11.02
N LEU A 151 -12.88 -0.75 10.56
CA LEU A 151 -13.37 -2.12 10.60
C LEU A 151 -13.49 -2.66 12.04
N ASP A 152 -12.47 -2.43 12.86
CA ASP A 152 -12.44 -2.82 14.27
C ASP A 152 -11.49 -1.90 15.05
N ARG A 153 -12.04 -1.20 16.07
CA ARG A 153 -11.30 -0.24 16.90
C ARG A 153 -10.03 -0.80 17.53
N ARG A 154 -9.88 -2.12 17.67
CA ARG A 154 -8.66 -2.75 18.19
C ARG A 154 -7.42 -2.48 17.34
N PHE A 155 -7.61 -2.14 16.06
CA PHE A 155 -6.52 -1.79 15.15
C PHE A 155 -6.04 -0.34 15.24
N TRP A 156 -6.61 0.50 16.13
CA TRP A 156 -6.17 1.88 16.31
C TRP A 156 -4.64 2.06 16.46
N PRO A 157 -3.85 1.14 17.08
CA PRO A 157 -2.41 1.32 17.17
C PRO A 157 -1.72 1.37 15.80
N ALA A 158 -2.31 0.78 14.75
CA ALA A 158 -1.78 0.86 13.39
C ALA A 158 -1.74 2.31 12.86
N LEU A 159 -2.63 3.19 13.34
CA LEU A 159 -2.62 4.61 12.96
C LEU A 159 -1.35 5.33 13.44
N LEU A 160 -0.67 4.82 14.46
CA LEU A 160 0.61 5.38 14.90
C LEU A 160 1.68 5.27 13.80
N VAL A 161 1.59 4.26 12.94
CA VAL A 161 2.49 4.13 11.79
C VAL A 161 2.29 5.31 10.84
N ALA A 162 1.03 5.54 10.43
CA ALA A 162 0.71 6.65 9.56
C ALA A 162 1.02 8.02 10.21
N ALA A 163 0.74 8.17 11.50
CA ALA A 163 0.96 9.42 12.24
C ALA A 163 2.45 9.79 12.34
N VAL A 164 3.35 8.81 12.49
CA VAL A 164 4.81 9.04 12.48
C VAL A 164 5.34 9.22 11.07
N MET A 165 4.72 8.58 10.07
CA MET A 165 5.15 8.67 8.67
C MET A 165 5.12 10.10 8.12
N GLY A 166 4.12 10.92 8.50
CA GLY A 166 4.03 12.33 8.07
C GLY A 166 5.25 13.16 8.49
N PRO A 167 5.54 13.32 9.80
CA PRO A 167 6.73 13.99 10.30
C PRO A 167 8.02 13.39 9.76
N ASN A 168 8.09 12.07 9.63
CA ASN A 168 9.24 11.37 9.06
C ASN A 168 9.58 11.88 7.65
N ARG A 169 8.57 12.08 6.77
CA ARG A 169 8.79 12.64 5.43
C ARG A 169 9.34 14.06 5.44
N LEU A 170 8.91 14.87 6.41
CA LEU A 170 9.38 16.25 6.56
C LEU A 170 10.83 16.29 7.07
N VAL A 171 11.15 15.47 8.08
CA VAL A 171 12.51 15.38 8.65
C VAL A 171 13.53 14.91 7.60
N LEU A 172 13.14 13.98 6.73
CA LEU A 172 14.00 13.51 5.64
C LEU A 172 14.06 14.48 4.45
N GLY A 173 13.36 15.62 4.50
CA GLY A 173 13.27 16.57 3.39
C GLY A 173 12.63 15.97 2.13
N ALA A 174 11.90 14.86 2.26
CA ALA A 174 11.35 14.12 1.13
C ALA A 174 10.08 14.79 0.56
N HIS A 175 9.33 15.51 1.41
CA HIS A 175 8.11 16.21 1.02
C HIS A 175 7.92 17.51 1.80
N GLN A 176 7.13 18.42 1.24
CA GLN A 176 6.66 19.63 1.89
C GLN A 176 5.44 19.35 2.78
N PRO A 177 5.15 20.18 3.81
CA PRO A 177 4.00 20.00 4.69
C PRO A 177 2.67 19.84 3.95
N ALA A 178 2.43 20.66 2.92
CA ALA A 178 1.20 20.59 2.12
C ALA A 178 1.05 19.24 1.40
N GLN A 179 2.13 18.64 0.92
CA GLN A 179 2.13 17.34 0.25
C GLN A 179 1.83 16.18 1.22
N VAL A 180 2.29 16.31 2.47
CA VAL A 180 1.98 15.35 3.55
C VAL A 180 0.51 15.46 3.98
N VAL A 181 0.02 16.69 4.19
CA VAL A 181 -1.41 16.91 4.52
C VAL A 181 -2.31 16.43 3.39
N GLY A 182 -1.97 16.77 2.14
CA GLY A 182 -2.69 16.29 0.95
C GLY A 182 -2.78 14.78 0.91
N ALA A 183 -1.72 14.06 1.28
CA ALA A 183 -1.73 12.60 1.36
C ALA A 183 -2.75 12.07 2.39
N TYR A 184 -2.88 12.68 3.57
CA TYR A 184 -3.93 12.28 4.51
C TYR A 184 -5.33 12.57 3.96
N VAL A 185 -5.54 13.74 3.35
CA VAL A 185 -6.83 14.14 2.79
C VAL A 185 -7.28 13.20 1.66
N VAL A 186 -6.36 12.79 0.79
CA VAL A 186 -6.64 11.80 -0.27
C VAL A 186 -6.98 10.42 0.30
N GLY A 187 -6.43 10.08 1.47
CA GLY A 187 -6.66 8.78 2.12
C GLY A 187 -7.89 8.69 3.00
N LEU A 188 -8.63 9.79 3.22
CA LEU A 188 -9.90 9.83 3.95
C LEU A 188 -11.07 9.42 3.03
#